data_AF-K2DHP6-F1
#
_entry.id   AF-K2DHP6-F1
#
_cell.length_a   1.000
_cell.length_b   1.000
_cell.length_c   1.000
_cell.angle_alpha   90.00
_cell.angle_beta   90.00
_cell.angle_gamma   90.00
#
_symmetry.space_group_name_H-M   'P 1'
#
loop_
_entity.id
_entity.type
_entity.pdbx_description
1 polymer ?
#
loop_
_entity_poly.entity_id
_entity_poly.type
_entity_poly.pdbx_seq_one_letter_code
_entity_poly.pdbx_strand_id
1 'polypeptide(L)'
;MFDAVLPEFFKNEEELRAIWSDPLTRKSFLEKIADAGCDSEKLTILQKMIDAEKSDLFDVLAYFSFSVTPITRAERVEEAKADIFSELSDKQKEFLDFVLSKYVENGVETLDESKLANLILLKYSAFADAERVFGGVERIRGTFFQFQKHLYQPHERKEKK
;
A
#
# COMPACT_ATOMS: atom_id res chain seq x y z
N MET A 1 13.76 -14.14 16.92
CA MET A 1 14.17 -14.86 15.69
C MET A 1 13.30 -14.39 14.51
N PHE A 2 13.14 -13.08 14.34
CA PHE A 2 12.52 -12.44 13.16
C PHE A 2 13.56 -11.56 12.46
N ASP A 3 14.48 -10.98 13.25
CA ASP A 3 15.71 -10.30 12.81
C ASP A 3 16.59 -11.16 11.89
N ALA A 4 16.44 -12.48 11.93
CA ALA A 4 17.21 -13.39 11.07
C ALA A 4 16.56 -13.63 9.69
N VAL A 5 15.23 -13.45 9.57
CA VAL A 5 14.47 -13.85 8.38
C VAL A 5 14.32 -12.67 7.41
N LEU A 6 13.99 -11.47 7.91
CA LEU A 6 13.75 -10.30 7.07
C LEU A 6 14.98 -9.86 6.23
N PRO A 7 16.22 -9.85 6.75
CA PRO A 7 17.39 -9.45 5.98
C PRO A 7 17.70 -10.32 4.74
N GLU A 8 17.10 -11.51 4.63
CA GLU A 8 17.28 -12.39 3.47
C GLU A 8 16.45 -11.95 2.26
N PHE A 9 15.41 -11.12 2.45
CA PHE A 9 14.47 -10.75 1.39
C PHE A 9 14.70 -9.37 0.77
N PHE A 10 15.35 -8.46 1.50
CA PHE A 10 15.68 -7.12 1.03
C PHE A 10 16.87 -6.57 1.83
N LYS A 11 17.74 -5.79 1.19
CA LYS A 11 19.00 -5.30 1.76
C LYS A 11 18.87 -3.92 2.40
N ASN A 12 17.93 -3.11 1.93
CA ASN A 12 17.71 -1.74 2.38
C ASN A 12 16.24 -1.35 2.19
N GLU A 13 15.87 -0.17 2.71
CA GLU A 13 14.51 0.36 2.62
C GLU A 13 14.06 0.60 1.17
N GLU A 14 14.97 1.00 0.27
CA GLU A 14 14.67 1.24 -1.13
C GLU A 14 14.24 -0.05 -1.85
N GLU A 15 14.92 -1.17 -1.58
CA GLU A 15 14.57 -2.49 -2.13
C GLU A 15 13.23 -2.97 -1.57
N LEU A 16 13.01 -2.82 -0.26
CA LEU A 16 11.70 -3.10 0.35
C LEU A 16 10.59 -2.27 -0.33
N ARG A 17 10.83 -0.98 -0.56
CA ARG A 17 9.88 -0.06 -1.20
C ARG A 17 9.60 -0.43 -2.65
N ALA A 18 10.63 -0.82 -3.41
CA ALA A 18 10.48 -1.31 -4.77
C ALA A 18 9.60 -2.57 -4.83
N ILE A 19 9.81 -3.52 -3.90
CA ILE A 19 8.99 -4.72 -3.76
C ILE A 19 7.56 -4.38 -3.33
N TRP A 20 7.40 -3.44 -2.39
CA TRP A 20 6.12 -3.21 -1.74
C TRP A 20 5.15 -2.31 -2.53
N SER A 21 5.71 -1.41 -3.34
CA SER A 21 4.96 -0.41 -4.09
C SER A 21 4.17 -0.99 -5.28
N ASP A 22 4.56 -2.17 -5.77
CA ASP A 22 3.81 -2.93 -6.76
C ASP A 22 3.01 -4.05 -6.06
N PRO A 23 1.67 -4.12 -6.24
CA PRO A 23 0.83 -5.08 -5.56
C PRO A 23 1.17 -6.55 -5.89
N LEU A 24 1.72 -6.83 -7.08
CA LEU A 24 2.11 -8.19 -7.47
C LEU A 24 3.36 -8.66 -6.72
N THR A 25 4.39 -7.82 -6.69
CA THR A 25 5.63 -8.13 -5.98
C THR A 25 5.40 -8.13 -4.47
N ARG A 26 4.56 -7.24 -3.95
CA ARG A 26 4.15 -7.24 -2.54
C ARG A 26 3.46 -8.54 -2.15
N LYS A 27 2.51 -9.02 -2.97
CA LYS A 27 1.84 -10.29 -2.71
C LYS A 27 2.82 -11.45 -2.67
N SER A 28 3.69 -11.58 -3.68
CA SER A 28 4.70 -12.64 -3.72
C SER A 28 5.68 -12.55 -2.54
N PHE A 29 6.03 -11.33 -2.11
CA PHE A 29 6.86 -11.11 -0.93
C PHE A 29 6.17 -11.60 0.35
N LEU A 30 4.90 -11.23 0.57
CA LEU A 30 4.12 -11.66 1.73
C LEU A 30 3.99 -13.19 1.80
N GLU A 31 3.77 -13.86 0.67
CA GLU A 31 3.74 -15.32 0.58
C GLU A 31 5.09 -15.93 0.98
N LYS A 32 6.20 -15.41 0.46
CA LYS A 32 7.54 -15.92 0.76
C LYS A 32 7.95 -15.76 2.22
N ILE A 33 7.66 -14.60 2.83
CA ILE A 33 7.98 -14.41 4.25
C ILE A 33 7.07 -15.26 5.14
N ALA A 34 5.82 -15.51 4.74
CA ALA A 34 4.93 -16.44 5.42
C ALA A 34 5.46 -17.87 5.39
N ASP A 35 5.93 -18.35 4.23
CA ASP A 35 6.57 -19.66 4.08
C ASP A 35 7.86 -19.80 4.92
N ALA A 36 8.59 -18.70 5.10
CA ALA A 36 9.75 -18.62 6.00
C ALA A 36 9.37 -18.48 7.48
N GLY A 37 8.07 -18.54 7.81
CA GLY A 37 7.55 -18.51 9.16
C GLY A 37 7.25 -17.11 9.70
N CYS A 38 7.00 -16.12 8.84
CA CYS A 38 6.48 -14.79 9.20
C CYS A 38 5.12 -14.57 8.54
N ASP A 39 4.11 -15.27 9.03
CA ASP A 39 2.72 -15.17 8.55
C ASP A 39 2.00 -13.90 9.04
N SER A 40 0.73 -13.75 8.63
CA SER A 40 -0.10 -12.59 8.98
C SER A 40 -0.33 -12.42 10.48
N GLU A 41 -0.42 -13.52 11.23
CA GLU A 41 -0.55 -13.48 12.69
C GLU A 41 0.71 -12.87 13.32
N LYS A 42 1.89 -13.30 12.87
CA LYS A 42 3.17 -12.74 13.33
C LYS A 42 3.33 -11.27 12.93
N LEU A 43 2.97 -10.89 11.71
CA LEU A 43 3.00 -9.49 11.29
C LEU A 43 2.10 -8.60 12.16
N THR A 44 0.93 -9.12 12.56
CA THR A 44 0.02 -8.43 13.49
C THR A 44 0.64 -8.27 14.88
N ILE A 45 1.38 -9.28 15.37
CA ILE A 45 2.10 -9.18 16.65
C ILE A 45 3.18 -8.10 16.56
N LEU A 46 3.96 -8.07 15.47
CA LEU A 46 4.99 -7.07 15.24
C LEU A 46 4.42 -5.64 15.25
N GLN A 47 3.28 -5.43 14.60
CA GLN A 47 2.57 -4.15 14.65
C GLN A 47 2.24 -3.69 16.08
N LYS A 48 1.68 -4.59 16.89
CA LYS A 48 1.29 -4.29 18.28
C LYS A 48 2.49 -4.02 19.18
N MET A 49 3.63 -4.66 18.93
CA MET A 49 4.86 -4.46 19.74
C MET A 49 5.39 -3.03 19.67
N ILE A 50 5.04 -2.28 18.62
CA ILE A 50 5.53 -0.92 18.36
C ILE A 50 4.38 0.09 18.28
N ASP A 51 3.18 -0.26 18.78
CA ASP A 51 1.97 0.55 18.76
C ASP A 51 1.61 1.11 17.35
N ALA A 52 1.83 0.30 16.31
CA ALA A 52 1.72 0.69 14.90
C ALA A 52 0.57 0.00 14.15
N GLU A 53 -0.53 -0.35 14.82
CA GLU A 53 -1.70 -0.98 14.18
C GLU A 53 -2.41 -0.07 13.16
N LYS A 54 -2.19 1.25 13.27
CA LYS A 54 -2.64 2.23 12.29
C LYS A 54 -1.66 2.44 11.15
N SER A 55 -0.42 1.96 11.28
CA SER A 55 0.59 1.99 10.23
C SER A 55 0.41 0.83 9.26
N ASP A 56 1.09 0.94 8.13
CA ASP A 56 1.13 -0.14 7.16
C ASP A 56 2.21 -1.16 7.54
N LEU A 57 2.06 -2.39 7.04
CA LEU A 57 3.07 -3.42 7.23
C LEU A 57 4.42 -3.03 6.61
N PHE A 58 4.44 -2.20 5.57
CA PHE A 58 5.68 -1.58 5.07
C PHE A 58 6.44 -0.87 6.19
N ASP A 59 5.78 0.00 6.96
CA ASP A 59 6.44 0.79 8.00
C ASP A 59 6.95 -0.10 9.13
N VAL A 60 6.20 -1.15 9.45
CA VAL A 60 6.56 -2.12 10.49
C VAL A 60 7.82 -2.88 10.08
N LEU A 61 7.86 -3.37 8.84
CA LEU A 61 9.03 -4.04 8.28
C LEU A 61 10.24 -3.10 8.22
N ALA A 62 10.04 -1.84 7.82
CA ALA A 62 11.09 -0.83 7.79
C ALA A 62 11.58 -0.45 9.20
N TYR A 63 10.71 -0.41 10.19
CA TYR A 63 11.08 -0.17 11.59
C TYR A 63 11.96 -1.29 12.13
N PHE A 64 11.54 -2.55 11.99
CA PHE A 64 12.31 -3.69 12.51
C PHE A 64 13.63 -3.89 11.77
N SER A 65 13.69 -3.58 10.47
CA SER A 65 14.89 -3.81 9.66
C SER A 65 15.87 -2.63 9.69
N PHE A 66 15.36 -1.41 9.79
CA PHE A 66 16.13 -0.18 9.55
C PHE A 66 15.88 0.92 10.59
N SER A 67 15.11 0.67 11.65
CA SER A 67 14.74 1.65 12.68
C SER A 67 14.05 2.91 12.13
N VAL A 68 13.36 2.77 11.01
CA VAL A 68 12.60 3.86 10.39
C VAL A 68 11.31 4.11 11.17
N THR A 69 11.09 5.34 11.63
CA THR A 69 9.86 5.69 12.37
C THR A 69 8.62 5.46 11.50
N PRO A 70 7.65 4.64 11.96
CA PRO A 70 6.41 4.41 11.24
C PRO A 70 5.54 5.65 11.13
N ILE A 71 4.82 5.76 10.01
CA ILE A 71 3.70 6.70 9.86
C ILE A 71 2.39 5.93 9.80
N THR A 72 1.28 6.59 10.10
CA THR A 72 -0.05 5.99 9.94
C THR A 72 -0.43 5.92 8.46
N ARG A 73 -1.36 5.01 8.12
CA ARG A 73 -1.94 4.94 6.78
C ARG A 73 -2.58 6.26 6.36
N ALA A 74 -3.18 7.00 7.31
CA ALA A 74 -3.78 8.30 7.03
C ALA A 74 -2.74 9.36 6.66
N GLU A 75 -1.65 9.46 7.43
CA GLU A 75 -0.52 10.35 7.12
C GLU A 75 0.10 10.01 5.76
N ARG A 76 0.30 8.72 5.46
CA ARG A 76 0.80 8.29 4.15
C ARG A 76 -0.08 8.76 3.00
N VAL A 77 -1.40 8.60 3.14
CA VAL A 77 -2.35 9.06 2.12
C VAL A 77 -2.28 10.58 1.96
N GLU A 78 -2.20 11.32 3.07
CA GLU A 78 -2.08 12.78 3.05
C GLU A 78 -0.83 13.25 2.30
N GLU A 79 0.33 12.65 2.59
CA GLU A 79 1.60 12.98 1.95
C GLU A 79 1.59 12.71 0.44
N ALA A 80 1.02 11.57 0.01
CA ALA A 80 1.02 11.16 -1.39
C ALA A 80 -0.13 11.76 -2.23
N LYS A 81 -1.12 12.40 -1.61
CA LYS A 81 -2.37 12.79 -2.28
C LYS A 81 -2.16 13.71 -3.47
N ALA A 82 -1.25 14.68 -3.33
CA ALA A 82 -0.95 15.65 -4.38
C ALA A 82 -0.40 14.97 -5.64
N ASP A 83 0.57 14.07 -5.46
CA ASP A 83 1.21 13.34 -6.55
C ASP A 83 0.24 12.34 -7.19
N ILE A 84 -0.53 11.60 -6.38
CA ILE A 84 -1.54 10.64 -6.85
C ILE A 84 -2.60 11.33 -7.73
N PHE A 85 -2.99 12.57 -7.41
CA PHE A 85 -4.11 13.27 -8.08
C PHE A 85 -3.70 14.21 -9.23
N SER A 86 -2.39 14.43 -9.42
CA SER A 86 -1.85 15.40 -10.38
C SER A 86 -2.36 15.20 -11.82
N GLU A 87 -2.46 13.95 -12.29
CA GLU A 87 -2.82 13.62 -13.67
C GLU A 87 -4.23 13.03 -13.83
N LEU A 88 -5.07 13.10 -12.79
CA LEU A 88 -6.38 12.45 -12.78
C LEU A 88 -7.53 13.44 -13.02
N SER A 89 -8.55 12.98 -13.73
CA SER A 89 -9.85 13.68 -13.79
C SER A 89 -10.59 13.57 -12.46
N ASP A 90 -11.54 14.47 -12.20
CA ASP A 90 -12.26 14.51 -10.92
C ASP A 90 -13.00 13.19 -10.60
N LYS A 91 -13.59 12.54 -11.61
CA LYS A 91 -14.23 11.23 -11.43
C LYS A 91 -13.22 10.12 -11.09
N GLN A 92 -12.00 10.18 -11.63
CA GLN A 92 -10.95 9.22 -11.29
C GLN A 92 -10.41 9.48 -9.87
N LYS A 93 -10.27 10.76 -9.47
CA LYS A 93 -9.93 11.15 -8.09
C LYS A 93 -10.97 10.63 -7.11
N GLU A 94 -12.27 10.77 -7.40
CA GLU A 94 -13.34 10.25 -6.53
C GLU A 94 -13.29 8.73 -6.33
N PHE A 95 -12.84 7.97 -7.32
CA PHE A 95 -12.60 6.53 -7.16
C PHE A 95 -11.38 6.27 -6.30
N LEU A 96 -10.26 6.96 -6.55
CA LEU A 96 -9.06 6.76 -5.75
C LEU A 96 -9.22 7.23 -4.30
N ASP A 97 -9.91 8.35 -4.05
CA ASP A 97 -10.24 8.79 -2.68
C ASP A 97 -11.04 7.70 -1.95
N PHE A 98 -11.98 7.05 -2.62
CA PHE A 98 -12.73 5.92 -2.06
C PHE A 98 -11.83 4.71 -1.77
N VAL A 99 -10.91 4.35 -2.68
CA VAL A 99 -9.96 3.25 -2.46
C VAL A 99 -9.02 3.57 -1.30
N LEU A 100 -8.49 4.78 -1.25
CA LEU A 100 -7.58 5.26 -0.20
C LEU A 100 -8.29 5.29 1.16
N SER A 101 -9.57 5.68 1.23
CA SER A 101 -10.34 5.63 2.47
C SER A 101 -10.49 4.18 2.98
N LYS A 102 -10.77 3.23 2.07
CA LYS A 102 -10.84 1.80 2.42
C LYS A 102 -9.49 1.24 2.85
N TYR A 103 -8.39 1.71 2.27
CA TYR A 103 -7.04 1.38 2.71
C TYR A 103 -6.75 1.88 4.13
N VAL A 104 -7.10 3.14 4.44
CA VAL A 104 -6.93 3.71 5.79
C VAL A 104 -7.75 2.94 6.83
N GLU A 105 -8.92 2.42 6.46
CA GLU A 105 -9.75 1.59 7.33
C GLU A 105 -9.19 0.17 7.46
N ASN A 106 -9.06 -0.56 6.35
CA ASN A 106 -8.91 -2.02 6.34
C ASN A 106 -7.47 -2.51 6.10
N GLY A 107 -6.57 -1.63 5.71
CA GLY A 107 -5.14 -1.91 5.59
C GLY A 107 -4.73 -2.30 4.17
N VAL A 108 -3.47 -2.71 4.06
CA VAL A 108 -2.78 -2.94 2.77
C VAL A 108 -3.44 -4.03 1.91
N GLU A 109 -4.17 -4.97 2.52
CA GLU A 109 -4.91 -6.00 1.78
C GLU A 109 -5.95 -5.41 0.82
N THR A 110 -6.48 -4.21 1.12
CA THR A 110 -7.38 -3.47 0.23
C THR A 110 -6.73 -3.16 -1.11
N LEU A 111 -5.41 -3.02 -1.12
CA LEU A 111 -4.63 -2.61 -2.28
C LEU A 111 -4.16 -3.79 -3.14
N ASP A 112 -4.53 -5.03 -2.80
CA ASP A 112 -4.26 -6.21 -3.62
C ASP A 112 -5.06 -6.16 -4.92
N GLU A 113 -4.45 -6.62 -6.03
CA GLU A 113 -5.10 -6.63 -7.35
C GLU A 113 -6.42 -7.40 -7.34
N SER A 114 -6.51 -8.50 -6.58
CA SER A 114 -7.75 -9.30 -6.48
C SER A 114 -8.92 -8.53 -5.87
N LYS A 115 -8.66 -7.44 -5.13
CA LYS A 115 -9.71 -6.58 -4.57
C LYS A 115 -10.25 -5.57 -5.58
N LEU A 116 -9.54 -5.31 -6.68
CA LEU A 116 -9.90 -4.26 -7.64
C LEU A 116 -11.32 -4.46 -8.18
N ALA A 117 -11.69 -5.68 -8.55
CA ALA A 117 -13.02 -6.00 -9.05
C ALA A 117 -14.12 -5.66 -8.03
N ASN A 118 -13.90 -5.99 -6.76
CA ASN A 118 -14.83 -5.68 -5.67
C ASN A 118 -14.91 -4.16 -5.43
N LEU A 119 -13.77 -3.47 -5.37
CA LEU A 119 -13.71 -2.01 -5.20
C LEU A 119 -14.47 -1.27 -6.31
N ILE A 120 -14.36 -1.73 -7.55
CA ILE A 120 -15.13 -1.20 -8.69
C ILE A 120 -16.63 -1.37 -8.46
N LEU A 121 -17.07 -2.59 -8.13
CA LEU A 121 -18.49 -2.87 -7.89
C LEU A 121 -19.03 -2.07 -6.69
N LEU A 122 -18.25 -1.91 -5.64
CA LEU A 122 -18.65 -1.17 -4.45
C LEU A 122 -18.79 0.34 -4.71
N LYS A 123 -17.97 0.93 -5.59
CA LYS A 123 -18.07 2.36 -5.95
C LYS A 123 -19.08 2.64 -7.06
N TYR A 124 -19.11 1.82 -8.11
CA TYR A 124 -19.82 2.12 -9.35
C TYR A 124 -21.05 1.23 -9.59
N SER A 125 -21.28 0.19 -8.78
CA SER A 125 -22.33 -0.83 -8.98
C SER A 125 -22.21 -1.68 -10.26
N ALA A 126 -21.50 -1.22 -11.29
CA ALA A 126 -21.22 -1.96 -12.52
C ALA A 126 -19.84 -1.62 -13.12
N PHE A 127 -19.19 -2.60 -13.75
CA PHE A 127 -17.91 -2.41 -14.44
C PHE A 127 -18.00 -1.41 -15.59
N ALA A 128 -19.09 -1.43 -16.35
CA ALA A 128 -19.29 -0.53 -17.49
C ALA A 128 -19.27 0.96 -17.10
N ASP A 129 -19.69 1.29 -15.88
CA ASP A 129 -19.66 2.67 -15.38
C ASP A 129 -18.23 3.12 -15.06
N ALA A 130 -17.44 2.23 -14.45
CA ALA A 130 -16.02 2.47 -14.22
C ALA A 130 -15.24 2.56 -15.54
N GLU A 131 -15.52 1.68 -16.51
CA GLU A 131 -14.89 1.73 -17.83
C GLU A 131 -15.16 3.04 -18.56
N ARG A 132 -16.38 3.59 -18.46
CA ARG A 132 -16.71 4.91 -19.03
C ARG A 132 -15.94 6.05 -18.37
N VAL A 133 -15.60 5.94 -17.09
CA VAL A 133 -14.79 6.95 -16.37
C VAL A 133 -13.32 6.86 -16.76
N PHE A 134 -12.76 5.66 -16.82
CA PHE A 134 -11.33 5.46 -17.00
C PHE A 134 -10.91 5.29 -18.46
N GLY A 135 -11.83 4.99 -19.37
CA GLY A 135 -11.53 4.66 -20.77
C GLY A 135 -11.09 3.21 -20.97
N GLY A 136 -11.64 2.29 -20.17
CA GLY A 136 -11.41 0.84 -20.27
C GLY A 136 -10.67 0.21 -19.08
N VAL A 137 -10.75 -1.11 -18.98
CA VAL A 137 -10.25 -1.91 -17.84
C VAL A 137 -8.74 -1.74 -17.63
N GLU A 138 -7.95 -1.73 -18.71
CA GLU A 138 -6.51 -1.54 -18.64
C GLU A 138 -6.12 -0.22 -17.99
N ARG A 139 -6.86 0.87 -18.25
CA ARG A 139 -6.62 2.16 -17.60
C ARG A 139 -7.01 2.16 -16.14
N ILE A 140 -8.08 1.44 -15.75
CA ILE A 140 -8.45 1.28 -14.33
C ILE A 140 -7.32 0.57 -13.59
N ARG A 141 -6.88 -0.59 -14.11
CA ARG A 141 -5.80 -1.39 -13.54
C ARG A 141 -4.49 -0.60 -13.48
N GLY A 142 -4.12 0.06 -14.57
CA GLY A 142 -2.92 0.91 -14.64
C GLY A 142 -2.95 2.03 -13.62
N THR A 143 -4.09 2.73 -13.48
CA THR A 143 -4.26 3.78 -12.46
C THR A 143 -4.16 3.21 -11.04
N PHE A 144 -4.76 2.04 -10.81
CA PHE A 144 -4.73 1.34 -9.53
C PHE A 144 -3.31 0.92 -9.11
N PHE A 145 -2.47 0.52 -10.07
CA PHE A 145 -1.06 0.20 -9.80
C PHE A 145 -0.23 1.47 -9.63
N GLN A 146 -0.46 2.49 -10.47
CA GLN A 146 0.35 3.69 -10.48
C GLN A 146 0.20 4.50 -9.19
N PHE A 147 -1.02 4.65 -8.65
CA PHE A 147 -1.17 5.39 -7.40
C PHE A 147 -0.44 4.72 -6.24
N GLN A 148 -0.34 3.38 -6.23
CA GLN A 148 0.38 2.67 -5.18
C GLN A 148 1.87 3.01 -5.23
N LYS A 149 2.46 3.18 -6.42
CA LYS A 149 3.84 3.68 -6.54
C LYS A 149 4.02 5.04 -5.89
N HIS A 150 3.10 5.96 -6.11
CA HIS A 150 3.11 7.28 -5.46
C HIS A 150 2.86 7.17 -3.95
N LEU A 151 1.99 6.27 -3.51
CA LEU A 151 1.67 6.05 -2.09
C LEU A 151 2.90 5.66 -1.27
N TYR A 152 3.84 4.94 -1.87
CA TYR A 152 5.11 4.55 -1.26
C TYR A 152 6.30 5.33 -1.83
N GLN A 153 6.10 6.47 -2.48
CA GLN A 153 7.22 7.30 -2.91
C GLN A 153 7.84 8.00 -1.68
N PRO A 154 9.17 8.19 -1.60
CA PRO A 154 9.76 8.99 -0.54
C PRO A 154 9.30 10.45 -0.70
N HIS A 155 8.59 10.97 0.30
CA HIS A 155 8.32 12.40 0.42
C HIS A 155 9.36 12.99 1.36
N GLU A 156 9.85 14.20 1.07
CA GLU A 156 10.79 14.89 1.96
C GLU A 156 10.15 15.03 3.34
N ARG A 157 10.63 14.26 4.32
CA ARG A 157 10.22 14.45 5.71
C ARG A 157 10.74 15.83 6.12
N LYS A 158 9.84 16.79 6.32
CA LYS A 158 10.20 18.02 7.03
C LYS A 158 10.59 17.60 8.43
N GLU A 159 11.90 17.60 8.72
CA GLU A 159 12.38 17.41 10.07
C GLU A 159 11.64 18.40 10.98
N LYS A 160 10.92 17.88 11.98
CA LYS A 160 10.41 18.72 13.06
C LYS A 160 11.64 19.25 13.80
N LYS A 161 12.02 20.48 13.49
CA LYS A 161 12.97 21.29 14.26
C LYS A 161 12.48 21.47 15.70
#